data_AF-A0A166CVP8-F1
#
_entry.id   AF-A0A166CVP8-F1
#
_cell.length_a   1.000
_cell.length_b   1.000
_cell.length_c   1.000
_cell.angle_alpha   90.00
_cell.angle_beta   90.00
_cell.angle_gamma   90.00
#
_symmetry.space_group_name_H-M   'P 1'
#
loop_
_entity.id
_entity.type
_entity.pdbx_description
1 polymer ?
#
loop_
_entity_poly.entity_id
_entity_poly.type
_entity_poly.pdbx_seq_one_letter_code
_entity_poly.pdbx_strand_id
1 'polypeptide(L)'
;LKDVTPPDFDAFLSVLYPNNYATLDLSTVDEWTTVLKLATRWNFQSIRELAISRLHPLLLDAPLNRLIAARTCGIDAWVDDALESLVWRKKPLVEDEATRMVMGDIMDVMKRRE
;
A
#
# COMPACT_ATOMS: atom_id res chain seq x y z
N LEU A 1 -11.39 -5.73 19.31
CA LEU A 1 -10.60 -5.06 18.25
C LEU A 1 -10.61 -3.57 18.56
N LYS A 2 -9.57 -3.02 19.19
CA LYS A 2 -9.55 -1.59 19.59
C LYS A 2 -8.97 -0.66 18.52
N ASP A 3 -8.31 -1.22 17.49
CA ASP A 3 -7.69 -0.45 16.39
C ASP A 3 -8.39 -0.65 15.04
N VAL A 4 -9.62 -1.17 15.02
CA VAL A 4 -10.40 -1.34 13.79
C VAL A 4 -11.66 -0.51 13.96
N THR A 5 -11.80 0.53 13.15
CA THR A 5 -13.02 1.33 13.19
C THR A 5 -14.17 0.56 12.54
N PRO A 6 -15.43 0.83 12.91
CA PRO A 6 -16.58 0.22 12.25
C PRO A 6 -16.55 0.29 10.70
N PRO A 7 -16.19 1.42 10.06
CA PRO A 7 -16.11 1.47 8.59
C PRO A 7 -14.95 0.61 8.02
N ASP A 8 -13.84 0.47 8.75
CA ASP A 8 -12.75 -0.41 8.32
C ASP A 8 -13.18 -1.88 8.24
N PHE A 9 -13.99 -2.28 9.24
CA PHE A 9 -14.55 -3.62 9.30
C PHE A 9 -15.58 -3.84 8.20
N ASP A 10 -16.43 -2.85 7.95
CA ASP A 10 -17.46 -2.88 6.90
C ASP A 10 -16.84 -2.99 5.50
N ALA A 11 -15.75 -2.24 5.24
CA ALA A 11 -14.98 -2.36 4.01
C ALA A 11 -14.43 -3.79 3.83
N PHE A 12 -13.86 -4.38 4.88
CA PHE A 12 -13.38 -5.76 4.81
C PHE A 12 -14.50 -6.78 4.61
N LEU A 13 -15.65 -6.61 5.27
CA LEU A 13 -16.82 -7.47 5.05
C LEU A 13 -17.37 -7.33 3.63
N SER A 14 -17.33 -6.14 3.04
CA SER A 14 -17.75 -5.91 1.66
C SER A 14 -16.87 -6.65 0.64
N VAL A 15 -15.61 -6.93 0.98
CA VAL A 15 -14.72 -7.79 0.17
C VAL A 15 -15.02 -9.28 0.36
N LEU A 16 -15.43 -9.68 1.56
CA LEU A 16 -15.79 -11.07 1.88
C LEU A 16 -17.17 -11.47 1.36
N TYR A 17 -18.12 -10.53 1.41
CA TYR A 17 -19.50 -10.69 1.00
C TYR A 17 -19.90 -9.61 -0.01
N PRO A 18 -19.22 -9.52 -1.16
CA PRO A 18 -19.56 -8.54 -2.17
C PRO A 18 -20.93 -8.89 -2.76
N ASN A 19 -21.77 -7.87 -2.91
CA ASN A 19 -23.04 -8.01 -3.62
C ASN A 19 -22.80 -8.30 -5.12
N ASN A 20 -21.65 -7.86 -5.64
CA ASN A 20 -21.16 -8.19 -6.98
C ASN A 20 -19.64 -8.41 -6.98
N TYR A 21 -19.19 -9.65 -7.17
CA TYR A 21 -17.76 -9.99 -7.24
C TYR A 21 -17.03 -9.35 -8.44
N ALA A 22 -17.77 -8.91 -9.47
CA ALA A 22 -17.18 -8.23 -10.63
C ALA A 22 -16.81 -6.77 -10.36
N THR A 23 -17.57 -6.09 -9.49
CA THR A 23 -17.36 -4.69 -9.09
C THR A 23 -17.34 -4.65 -7.57
N LEU A 24 -16.17 -4.89 -6.98
CA LEU A 24 -15.97 -4.65 -5.55
C LEU A 24 -16.30 -3.18 -5.29
N ASP A 25 -17.18 -2.90 -4.32
CA ASP A 25 -17.67 -1.55 -4.03
C ASP A 25 -16.57 -0.61 -3.51
N LEU A 26 -15.40 -1.16 -3.16
CA LEU A 26 -14.23 -0.40 -2.74
C LEU A 26 -13.49 0.16 -3.96
N SER A 27 -13.50 1.47 -4.10
CA SER A 27 -12.80 2.18 -5.19
C SER A 27 -11.62 3.02 -4.69
N THR A 28 -11.47 3.17 -3.38
CA THR A 28 -10.53 4.14 -2.80
C THR A 28 -9.24 3.48 -2.32
N VAL A 29 -8.11 4.17 -2.48
CA VAL A 29 -6.80 3.70 -1.98
C VAL A 29 -6.83 3.46 -0.47
N ASP A 30 -7.50 4.34 0.28
CA ASP A 30 -7.60 4.24 1.74
C ASP A 30 -8.33 2.96 2.18
N GLU A 31 -9.48 2.66 1.57
CA GLU A 31 -10.27 1.45 1.82
C GLU A 31 -9.46 0.18 1.54
N TRP A 32 -8.81 0.11 0.37
CA TRP A 32 -7.99 -1.04 0.03
C TRP A 32 -6.76 -1.18 0.93
N THR A 33 -6.18 -0.06 1.37
CA THR A 33 -5.07 -0.07 2.33
C THR A 33 -5.54 -0.64 3.68
N THR A 34 -6.74 -0.28 4.11
CA THR A 34 -7.38 -0.84 5.30
C THR A 34 -7.65 -2.33 5.16
N VAL A 35 -8.24 -2.77 4.04
CA VAL A 35 -8.46 -4.19 3.74
C VAL A 35 -7.15 -4.96 3.78
N LEU A 36 -6.08 -4.41 3.17
CA LEU A 36 -4.76 -5.04 3.15
C LEU A 36 -4.17 -5.17 4.56
N LYS A 37 -4.28 -4.14 5.39
CA LYS A 37 -3.85 -4.17 6.80
C LYS A 37 -4.61 -5.23 7.60
N LEU A 38 -5.94 -5.29 7.46
CA LEU A 38 -6.79 -6.26 8.16
C LEU A 38 -6.51 -7.69 7.67
N ALA A 39 -6.40 -7.90 6.35
CA ALA A 39 -6.05 -9.19 5.76
C ALA A 39 -4.70 -9.69 6.25
N THR A 40 -3.70 -8.81 6.34
CA THR A 40 -2.37 -9.14 6.88
C THR A 40 -2.44 -9.47 8.37
N ARG A 41 -3.16 -8.67 9.17
CA ARG A 41 -3.31 -8.88 10.61
C ARG A 41 -4.05 -10.18 10.96
N TRP A 42 -5.05 -10.55 10.18
CA TRP A 42 -5.84 -11.78 10.37
C TRP A 42 -5.35 -12.96 9.55
N ASN A 43 -4.24 -12.80 8.83
CA ASN A 43 -3.60 -13.85 8.03
C ASN A 43 -4.49 -14.42 6.91
N PHE A 44 -5.35 -13.60 6.30
CA PHE A 44 -6.14 -13.96 5.12
C PHE A 44 -5.34 -13.73 3.84
N GLN A 45 -4.61 -14.75 3.40
CA GLN A 45 -3.70 -14.64 2.26
C GLN A 45 -4.41 -14.30 0.93
N SER A 46 -5.56 -14.92 0.63
CA SER A 46 -6.28 -14.65 -0.63
C SER A 46 -6.81 -13.22 -0.73
N ILE A 47 -7.29 -12.66 0.39
CA ILE A 47 -7.77 -11.27 0.44
C ILE A 47 -6.60 -10.30 0.36
N ARG A 48 -5.47 -10.64 0.98
CA ARG A 48 -4.23 -9.88 0.87
C ARG A 48 -3.80 -9.79 -0.60
N GLU A 49 -3.76 -10.90 -1.33
CA GLU A 49 -3.42 -10.92 -2.76
C GLU A 49 -4.40 -10.11 -3.62
N LEU A 50 -5.70 -10.20 -3.34
CA LEU A 50 -6.72 -9.39 -4.01
C LEU A 50 -6.51 -7.90 -3.77
N ALA A 51 -6.27 -7.50 -2.52
CA ALA A 51 -6.04 -6.11 -2.16
C ALA A 51 -4.75 -5.56 -2.82
N ILE A 52 -3.69 -6.37 -2.89
CA ILE A 52 -2.45 -6.04 -3.61
C ILE A 52 -2.76 -5.81 -5.09
N SER A 53 -3.47 -6.72 -5.76
CA SER A 53 -3.81 -6.60 -7.17
C SER A 53 -4.61 -5.33 -7.49
N ARG A 54 -5.50 -4.91 -6.57
CA ARG A 54 -6.31 -3.69 -6.71
C ARG A 54 -5.54 -2.41 -6.38
N LEU A 55 -4.67 -2.44 -5.37
CA LEU A 55 -3.82 -1.30 -5.00
C LEU A 55 -2.71 -1.03 -6.01
N HIS A 56 -2.21 -2.07 -6.70
CA HIS A 56 -1.12 -1.94 -7.66
C HIS A 56 -1.36 -0.84 -8.72
N PRO A 57 -2.47 -0.85 -9.48
CA PRO A 57 -2.74 0.21 -10.46
C PRO A 57 -3.04 1.56 -9.80
N LEU A 58 -3.63 1.60 -8.60
CA LEU A 58 -3.99 2.86 -7.92
C LEU A 58 -2.76 3.58 -7.34
N LEU A 59 -1.71 2.83 -7.01
CA LEU A 59 -0.46 3.35 -6.44
C LEU A 59 0.64 3.57 -7.48
N LEU A 60 0.35 3.35 -8.77
CA LEU A 60 1.31 3.50 -9.86
C LEU A 60 1.83 4.95 -9.97
N ASP A 61 0.95 5.93 -9.76
CA ASP A 61 1.29 7.37 -9.75
C ASP A 61 1.84 7.88 -8.40
N ALA A 62 1.86 7.02 -7.37
CA ALA A 62 2.23 7.39 -6.00
C ALA A 62 3.27 6.42 -5.40
N PRO A 63 4.54 6.46 -5.89
CA PRO A 63 5.57 5.50 -5.50
C PRO A 63 5.88 5.53 -3.99
N LEU A 64 5.75 6.68 -3.33
CA LEU A 64 5.90 6.79 -1.88
C LEU A 64 4.84 5.98 -1.11
N ASN A 65 3.57 6.13 -1.49
CA ASN A 65 2.47 5.40 -0.86
C ASN A 65 2.61 3.90 -1.12
N ARG A 66 3.09 3.52 -2.32
CA ARG A 66 3.45 2.15 -2.66
C ARG A 66 4.53 1.60 -1.73
N LEU A 67 5.61 2.33 -1.51
CA LEU A 67 6.70 1.94 -0.61
C LEU A 67 6.21 1.73 0.83
N ILE A 68 5.42 2.67 1.36
CA ILE A 68 4.88 2.59 2.72
C ILE A 68 3.94 1.38 2.85
N ALA A 69 3.04 1.18 1.89
CA ALA A 69 2.13 0.03 1.87
C ALA A 69 2.92 -1.30 1.78
N ALA A 70 3.94 -1.35 0.93
CA ALA A 70 4.81 -2.50 0.76
C ALA A 70 5.55 -2.86 2.05
N ARG A 71 6.14 -1.88 2.74
CA ARG A 71 6.81 -2.08 4.04
C ARG A 71 5.84 -2.51 5.12
N THR A 72 4.67 -1.89 5.19
CA THR A 72 3.64 -2.22 6.20
C THR A 72 3.10 -3.64 6.02
N CYS A 73 3.01 -4.10 4.76
CA CYS A 73 2.40 -5.37 4.42
C CYS A 73 3.41 -6.46 4.03
N GLY A 74 4.71 -6.18 4.14
CA GLY A 74 5.80 -7.11 3.81
C GLY A 74 5.76 -7.60 2.36
N ILE A 75 5.72 -6.68 1.39
CA ILE A 75 5.70 -6.98 -0.05
C ILE A 75 6.99 -6.47 -0.69
N ASP A 76 8.06 -7.28 -0.65
CA ASP A 76 9.39 -6.86 -1.12
C ASP A 76 9.40 -6.42 -2.61
N ALA A 77 8.65 -7.11 -3.46
CA ALA A 77 8.55 -6.77 -4.89
C ALA A 77 8.04 -5.34 -5.15
N TRP A 78 7.25 -4.78 -4.24
CA TRP A 78 6.79 -3.39 -4.35
C TRP A 78 7.79 -2.39 -3.76
N VAL A 79 8.63 -2.84 -2.84
CA VAL A 79 9.70 -2.00 -2.26
C VAL A 79 10.72 -1.67 -3.36
N ASP A 80 11.23 -2.68 -4.07
CA ASP A 80 12.21 -2.47 -5.14
C ASP A 80 11.65 -1.58 -6.26
N ASP A 81 10.45 -1.87 -6.75
CA ASP A 81 9.81 -1.12 -7.82
C ASP A 81 9.49 0.34 -7.41
N ALA A 82 9.07 0.55 -6.16
CA ALA A 82 8.85 1.89 -5.63
C ALA A 82 10.17 2.66 -5.43
N LEU A 83 11.23 2.00 -4.95
CA LEU A 83 12.56 2.61 -4.82
C LEU A 83 13.13 2.99 -6.18
N GLU A 84 13.03 2.11 -7.18
CA GLU A 84 13.46 2.40 -8.54
C GLU A 84 12.68 3.59 -9.11
N SER A 85 11.35 3.58 -8.98
CA SER A 85 10.49 4.70 -9.37
C SER A 85 10.86 6.01 -8.68
N LEU A 86 11.23 5.96 -7.38
CA LEU A 86 11.71 7.12 -6.63
C LEU A 86 13.09 7.59 -7.11
N VAL A 87 14.00 6.71 -7.48
CA VAL A 87 15.31 7.07 -8.02
C VAL A 87 15.17 7.76 -9.38
N TRP A 88 14.36 7.21 -10.29
CA TRP A 88 14.13 7.78 -11.62
C TRP A 88 13.34 9.10 -11.62
N ARG A 89 12.58 9.38 -10.55
CA ARG A 89 11.82 10.62 -10.41
C ARG A 89 12.78 11.82 -10.35
N LYS A 90 12.68 12.78 -11.28
CA LYS A 90 13.50 14.01 -11.24
C LYS A 90 13.25 14.90 -10.01
N LYS A 91 12.09 14.77 -9.37
CA LYS A 91 11.72 15.57 -8.19
C LYS A 91 12.50 15.07 -6.96
N PRO A 92 13.17 15.94 -6.18
CA PRO A 92 13.79 15.55 -4.92
C PRO A 92 12.72 15.12 -3.91
N LEU A 93 13.12 14.26 -2.96
CA LEU A 93 12.28 13.90 -1.81
C LEU A 93 11.96 15.17 -1.02
N VAL A 94 10.68 15.41 -0.76
CA VAL A 94 10.24 16.52 0.10
C VAL A 94 10.33 16.05 1.56
N GLU A 95 10.54 16.98 2.50
CA GLU A 95 10.69 16.69 3.94
C GLU A 95 9.52 15.87 4.52
N ASP A 96 8.29 16.12 4.06
CA ASP A 96 7.10 15.33 4.43
C ASP A 96 7.18 13.89 3.92
N GLU A 97 7.68 13.68 2.70
CA GLU A 97 7.88 12.34 2.13
C GLU A 97 8.97 11.59 2.91
N ALA A 98 10.09 12.27 3.21
CA ALA A 98 11.21 11.72 3.97
C ALA A 98 10.79 11.31 5.39
N THR A 99 9.94 12.10 6.06
CA THR A 99 9.45 11.79 7.41
C THR A 99 8.61 10.50 7.45
N ARG A 100 7.96 10.16 6.33
CA ARG A 100 7.13 8.97 6.20
C ARG A 100 7.90 7.73 5.72
N MET A 101 9.15 7.90 5.29
CA MET A 101 10.03 6.81 4.84
C MET A 101 10.92 6.30 5.97
N VAL A 102 11.36 5.05 5.85
CA VAL A 102 12.42 4.52 6.72
C VAL A 102 13.74 5.13 6.28
N MET A 103 14.58 5.53 7.24
CA MET A 103 15.88 6.17 6.94
C MET A 103 16.77 5.34 6.00
N GLY A 104 16.67 4.01 6.07
CA GLY A 104 17.35 3.09 5.15
C GLY A 104 16.92 3.29 3.69
N ASP A 105 15.63 3.44 3.43
CA ASP A 105 15.09 3.66 2.09
C ASP A 105 15.50 5.04 1.53
N ILE A 106 15.56 6.06 2.39
CA ILE A 106 16.00 7.42 2.01
C ILE A 106 17.47 7.40 1.59
N MET A 107 18.34 6.79 2.41
CA MET A 107 19.76 6.67 2.10
C MET A 107 19.98 5.90 0.79
N ASP A 108 19.17 4.88 0.54
CA ASP A 108 19.31 4.05 -0.65
C ASP A 108 18.87 4.78 -1.94
N VAL A 109 17.80 5.58 -1.87
CA VAL A 109 17.39 6.46 -2.97
C VAL A 109 18.43 7.54 -3.23
N MET A 110 18.97 8.19 -2.19
CA MET A 110 20.00 9.22 -2.34
C MET A 110 21.28 8.66 -2.96
N LYS A 111 21.76 7.51 -2.46
CA LYS A 111 22.96 6.85 -2.97
C LYS A 111 22.85 6.42 -4.43
N ARG A 112 21.67 6.02 -4.89
CA ARG A 112 21.44 5.64 -6.30
C ARG A 112 21.28 6.83 -7.25
N ARG A 113 21.04 8.04 -6.73
CA ARG A 113 20.91 9.27 -7.54
C ARG A 113 22.24 10.02 -7.74
N GLU A 114 23.27 9.72 -6.95
CA GLU A 114 24.65 10.18 -7.16
C GLU A 114 25.32 9.47 -8.36
#